data_AF-A0A6A0B2Q6-F1
#
_entry.id   AF-A0A6A0B2Q6-F1
#
_cell.length_a   1.000
_cell.length_b   1.000
_cell.length_c   1.000
_cell.angle_alpha   90.00
_cell.angle_beta   90.00
_cell.angle_gamma   90.00
#
_symmetry.space_group_name_H-M   'P 1'
#
loop_
_entity.id
_entity.type
_entity.pdbx_description
1 polymer ?
#
loop_
_entity_poly.entity_id
_entity_poly.type
_entity_poly.pdbx_seq_one_letter_code
_entity_poly.pdbx_strand_id
1 'polypeptide(L)'
;MDWSRSVVVVVSPDSFIRGVGRRVVDEVLLSGCEEIAARVVQPGSLLLDAIYDDLARKRIHFGTYRYRAIDALYGLGPSLALLLRGSPGIHQHFTELKGSGPLENASRTSLRLRFGAVNTILGLLHVSDSPEEAELDWHTFFVRDWNNPGPSELPDSPTRLGAPGARLLAGLLDSPPGAGERRGFFQVRDQLRRGLVAHLWELLPRAEAATMARHLGALDGVPLSGEFVTRMAKSLEGTADLLLRRALTASFTPDEPPVDTGRLWRTLEGHGITVDPWARAVLTTCQYFPPLTHAEDRPEPARPADAPRLNDTGAEPAAHG
;
A
#
# COMPACT_ATOMS: atom_id res chain seq x y z
N MET A 1 -16.68 -29.75 -2.87
CA MET A 1 -16.70 -28.81 -1.74
C MET A 1 -18.04 -28.09 -1.77
N ASP A 2 -18.65 -27.76 -0.63
CA ASP A 2 -19.84 -26.90 -0.62
C ASP A 2 -19.42 -25.43 -0.63
N TRP A 3 -19.34 -24.84 -1.81
CA TRP A 3 -18.88 -23.46 -2.00
C TRP A 3 -19.83 -22.41 -1.43
N SER A 4 -21.12 -22.73 -1.23
CA SER A 4 -22.06 -21.81 -0.58
C SER A 4 -21.78 -21.58 0.91
N ARG A 5 -20.96 -22.47 1.49
CA ARG A 5 -20.56 -22.49 2.90
C ARG A 5 -19.05 -22.46 3.07
N SER A 6 -18.30 -22.20 2.00
CA SER A 6 -16.84 -22.19 2.02
C SER A 6 -16.32 -20.89 1.43
N VAL A 7 -15.30 -20.32 2.05
CA VAL A 7 -14.69 -19.06 1.60
C VAL A 7 -13.18 -19.20 1.57
N VAL A 8 -12.55 -18.59 0.56
CA VAL A 8 -11.11 -18.42 0.54
C VAL A 8 -10.78 -17.05 1.08
N VAL A 9 -9.84 -17.01 2.04
CA VAL A 9 -9.30 -15.78 2.61
C VAL A 9 -7.79 -15.78 2.35
N VAL A 10 -7.26 -14.70 1.81
CA VAL A 10 -5.82 -14.53 1.61
C VAL A 10 -5.35 -13.35 2.43
N VAL A 11 -4.64 -13.60 3.52
CA VAL A 11 -3.99 -12.56 4.31
C VAL A 11 -2.75 -12.12 3.53
N SER A 12 -2.75 -10.87 3.07
CA SER A 12 -1.79 -10.35 2.13
C SER A 12 -0.49 -9.90 2.81
N PRO A 13 0.62 -9.71 2.05
CA PRO A 13 1.94 -9.49 2.63
C PRO A 13 2.05 -8.21 3.46
N ASP A 14 1.27 -7.18 3.11
CA ASP A 14 1.18 -5.92 3.84
C ASP A 14 0.71 -6.12 5.30
N SER A 15 -0.11 -7.13 5.58
CA SER A 15 -0.48 -7.48 6.94
C SER A 15 0.71 -7.94 7.78
N PHE A 16 1.59 -8.77 7.22
CA PHE A 16 2.74 -9.35 7.93
C PHE A 16 3.89 -8.35 8.10
N ILE A 17 4.15 -7.55 7.06
CA ILE A 17 5.12 -6.44 7.14
C ILE A 17 4.73 -5.44 8.23
N ARG A 18 3.44 -5.22 8.42
CA ARG A 18 2.93 -4.29 9.45
C ARG A 18 2.80 -4.92 10.83
N GLY A 19 3.15 -6.20 10.98
CA GLY A 19 3.05 -6.92 12.26
C GLY A 19 1.61 -7.09 12.76
N VAL A 20 0.63 -7.11 11.84
CA VAL A 20 -0.79 -7.32 12.15
C VAL A 20 -1.33 -8.63 11.59
N GLY A 21 -0.54 -9.37 10.81
CA GLY A 21 -0.99 -10.55 10.08
C GLY A 21 -1.53 -11.66 10.98
N ARG A 22 -0.85 -11.96 12.09
CA ARG A 22 -1.36 -12.94 13.06
C ARG A 22 -2.69 -12.50 13.66
N ARG A 23 -2.84 -11.21 13.99
CA ARG A 23 -4.09 -10.68 14.56
C ARG A 23 -5.24 -10.74 13.56
N VAL A 24 -4.98 -10.46 12.28
CA VAL A 24 -5.96 -10.62 11.21
C VAL A 24 -6.41 -12.08 11.10
N VAL A 25 -5.47 -13.03 11.15
CA VAL A 25 -5.79 -14.48 11.13
C VAL A 25 -6.62 -14.89 12.35
N ASP A 26 -6.26 -14.42 13.54
CA ASP A 26 -7.01 -14.72 14.76
C ASP A 26 -8.46 -14.22 14.67
N GLU A 27 -8.68 -13.00 14.17
CA GLU A 27 -10.03 -12.45 13.98
C GLU A 27 -10.84 -13.25 12.96
N VAL A 28 -10.22 -13.63 11.84
CA VAL A 28 -10.83 -14.47 10.80
C VAL A 28 -11.27 -15.83 11.34
N LEU A 29 -10.44 -16.46 12.19
CA LEU A 29 -10.78 -17.75 12.80
C LEU A 29 -11.80 -17.63 13.94
N LEU A 30 -11.84 -16.50 14.64
CA LEU A 30 -12.82 -16.23 15.71
C LEU A 30 -14.23 -15.95 15.16
N SER A 31 -14.40 -15.77 13.86
CA SER A 31 -15.69 -15.60 13.18
C SER A 31 -16.58 -16.86 13.13
N GLY A 32 -16.27 -17.89 13.92
CA GLY A 32 -17.09 -19.11 14.01
C GLY A 32 -16.95 -20.05 12.82
N CYS A 33 -15.83 -19.98 12.09
CA CYS A 33 -15.54 -20.84 10.95
C CYS A 33 -14.60 -22.00 11.32
N GLU A 34 -14.77 -23.12 10.64
CA GLU A 34 -13.85 -24.26 10.65
C GLU A 34 -12.72 -24.00 9.63
N GLU A 35 -11.47 -24.06 10.09
CA GLU A 35 -10.31 -24.06 9.19
C GLU A 35 -10.22 -25.42 8.48
N ILE A 36 -10.29 -25.40 7.14
CA ILE A 36 -10.19 -26.61 6.31
C ILE A 36 -8.77 -26.80 5.78
N ALA A 37 -8.12 -25.70 5.37
CA ALA A 37 -6.75 -25.72 4.89
C ALA A 37 -6.07 -24.36 5.09
N ALA A 38 -4.75 -24.37 5.25
CA ALA A 38 -3.90 -23.19 5.29
C ALA A 38 -2.63 -23.42 4.47
N ARG A 39 -2.21 -22.42 3.69
CA ARG A 39 -1.01 -22.50 2.84
C ARG A 39 -0.31 -21.15 2.76
N VAL A 40 1.01 -21.15 2.98
CA VAL A 40 1.86 -20.00 2.64
C VAL A 40 2.02 -19.95 1.12
N VAL A 41 1.71 -18.80 0.54
CA VAL A 41 1.80 -18.57 -0.91
C VAL A 41 2.77 -17.44 -1.16
N GLN A 42 3.75 -17.67 -2.03
CA GLN A 42 4.63 -16.62 -2.55
C GLN A 42 4.28 -16.41 -4.02
N PRO A 43 3.56 -15.34 -4.39
CA PRO A 43 3.17 -15.15 -5.78
C PRO A 43 4.38 -14.82 -6.66
N GLY A 44 4.69 -15.75 -7.57
CA GLY A 44 5.54 -15.51 -8.73
C GLY A 44 4.72 -15.07 -9.94
N SER A 45 5.37 -14.83 -11.08
CA SER A 45 4.73 -14.34 -12.31
C SER A 45 3.55 -15.21 -12.76
N LEU A 46 3.68 -16.54 -12.71
CA LEU A 46 2.62 -17.45 -13.15
C LEU A 46 1.34 -17.38 -12.30
N LEU A 47 1.49 -17.21 -10.98
CA LEU A 47 0.34 -17.02 -10.11
C LEU A 47 -0.31 -15.65 -10.38
N LEU A 48 0.49 -14.61 -10.59
CA LEU A 48 -0.01 -13.28 -10.93
C LEU A 48 -0.77 -13.32 -12.26
N ASP A 49 -0.25 -14.00 -13.29
CA ASP A 49 -0.93 -14.19 -14.56
C ASP A 49 -2.30 -14.87 -14.39
N ALA A 50 -2.40 -15.87 -13.51
CA ALA A 50 -3.67 -16.53 -13.22
C ALA A 50 -4.68 -15.63 -12.48
N ILE A 51 -4.19 -14.81 -11.55
CA ILE A 51 -4.99 -13.77 -10.91
C ILE A 51 -5.47 -12.77 -11.97
N TYR A 52 -4.62 -12.41 -12.93
CA TYR A 52 -4.96 -11.47 -14.01
C TYR A 52 -5.97 -12.05 -15.00
N ASP A 53 -5.84 -13.33 -15.34
CA ASP A 53 -6.81 -14.05 -16.18
C ASP A 53 -8.20 -14.06 -15.56
N ASP A 54 -8.31 -14.28 -14.24
CA ASP A 54 -9.59 -14.19 -13.53
C ASP A 54 -10.18 -12.77 -13.65
N LEU A 55 -9.38 -11.76 -13.30
CA LEU A 55 -9.79 -10.36 -13.39
C LEU A 55 -10.27 -9.99 -14.81
N ALA A 56 -9.57 -10.46 -15.84
CA ALA A 56 -9.96 -10.26 -17.24
C ALA A 56 -11.30 -10.95 -17.58
N ARG A 57 -11.51 -12.20 -17.11
CA ARG A 57 -12.76 -12.96 -17.34
C ARG A 57 -13.98 -12.32 -16.70
N LYS A 58 -13.82 -11.68 -15.54
CA LYS A 58 -14.90 -10.94 -14.86
C LYS A 58 -15.41 -9.72 -15.65
N ARG A 59 -14.82 -9.39 -16.82
CA ARG A 59 -15.17 -8.27 -17.71
C ARG A 59 -15.22 -6.91 -17.00
N ILE A 60 -14.63 -6.83 -15.82
CA ILE A 60 -14.43 -5.56 -15.15
C ILE A 60 -13.42 -4.83 -16.04
N HIS A 61 -13.77 -3.65 -16.54
CA HIS A 61 -12.87 -2.82 -17.35
C HIS A 61 -11.67 -2.39 -16.49
N PHE A 62 -10.70 -3.27 -16.37
CA PHE A 62 -9.47 -2.99 -15.65
C PHE A 62 -8.52 -2.22 -16.55
N GLY A 63 -8.04 -1.09 -16.06
CA GLY A 63 -6.84 -0.51 -16.62
C GLY A 63 -5.63 -1.35 -16.21
N THR A 64 -4.59 -1.35 -17.06
CA THR A 64 -3.30 -2.01 -16.80
C THR A 64 -2.63 -1.58 -15.49
N TYR A 65 -3.10 -0.49 -14.88
CA TYR A 65 -2.66 -0.02 -13.57
C TYR A 65 -2.94 -1.00 -12.42
N ARG A 66 -4.01 -1.81 -12.48
CA ARG A 66 -4.35 -2.73 -11.38
C ARG A 66 -3.34 -3.86 -11.27
N TYR A 67 -2.83 -4.35 -12.40
CA TYR A 67 -1.75 -5.34 -12.44
C TYR A 67 -0.50 -4.81 -11.73
N ARG A 68 -0.09 -3.57 -12.05
CA ARG A 68 1.05 -2.92 -11.37
C ARG A 68 0.84 -2.77 -9.86
N ALA A 69 -0.39 -2.49 -9.43
CA ALA A 69 -0.72 -2.37 -8.03
C ALA A 69 -0.67 -3.73 -7.30
N ILE A 70 -1.14 -4.80 -7.95
CA ILE A 70 -1.07 -6.17 -7.44
C ILE A 70 0.39 -6.66 -7.40
N ASP A 71 1.19 -6.40 -8.44
CA ASP A 71 2.63 -6.67 -8.47
C ASP A 71 3.32 -5.98 -7.28
N ALA A 72 2.97 -4.72 -7.00
CA ALA A 72 3.53 -3.96 -5.89
C ALA A 72 3.16 -4.55 -4.51
N LEU A 73 1.92 -5.04 -4.34
CA LEU A 73 1.49 -5.73 -3.12
C LEU A 73 2.27 -7.04 -2.92
N TYR A 74 2.33 -7.90 -3.94
CA TYR A 74 2.94 -9.22 -3.79
C TYR A 74 4.47 -9.21 -3.86
N GLY A 75 5.07 -8.14 -4.39
CA GLY A 75 6.50 -7.86 -4.28
C GLY A 75 6.98 -7.61 -2.84
N LEU A 76 6.06 -7.41 -1.89
CA LEU A 76 6.39 -7.24 -0.47
C LEU A 76 6.75 -8.57 0.22
N GLY A 77 6.31 -9.71 -0.29
CA GLY A 77 6.62 -11.01 0.31
C GLY A 77 5.48 -12.02 0.25
N PRO A 78 5.47 -13.01 1.16
CA PRO A 78 4.51 -14.10 1.15
C PRO A 78 3.15 -13.67 1.71
N SER A 79 2.12 -14.42 1.31
CA SER A 79 0.76 -14.35 1.81
C SER A 79 0.38 -15.66 2.51
N LEU A 80 -0.71 -15.64 3.27
CA LEU A 80 -1.30 -16.84 3.86
C LEU A 80 -2.72 -17.03 3.29
N ALA A 81 -2.90 -18.07 2.49
CA ALA A 81 -4.20 -18.49 1.99
C ALA A 81 -4.86 -19.46 2.97
N LEU A 82 -6.14 -19.25 3.24
CA LEU A 82 -6.99 -20.04 4.12
C LEU A 82 -8.23 -20.50 3.36
N LEU A 83 -8.59 -21.77 3.49
CA LEU A 83 -9.91 -22.27 3.14
C LEU A 83 -10.69 -22.49 4.43
N LEU A 84 -11.83 -21.80 4.55
CA LEU A 84 -12.67 -21.85 5.73
C LEU A 84 -14.05 -22.38 5.36
N ARG A 85 -14.70 -23.07 6.30
CA ARG A 85 -16.09 -23.50 6.20
C ARG A 85 -16.91 -22.88 7.32
N GLY A 86 -18.12 -22.42 7.00
CA GLY A 86 -19.02 -21.80 7.97
C GLY A 86 -20.49 -22.07 7.71
N SER A 87 -21.33 -21.15 8.17
CA SER A 87 -22.78 -21.16 7.94
C SER A 87 -23.13 -20.61 6.55
N PRO A 88 -24.36 -20.86 6.04
CA PRO A 88 -24.89 -20.11 4.91
C PRO A 88 -24.75 -18.60 5.12
N GLY A 89 -24.46 -17.84 4.06
CA GLY A 89 -24.20 -16.40 4.13
C GLY A 89 -22.74 -16.02 4.46
N ILE A 90 -21.81 -16.98 4.45
CA ILE A 90 -20.40 -16.77 4.79
C ILE A 90 -19.72 -15.66 3.95
N HIS A 91 -20.02 -15.57 2.66
CA HIS A 91 -19.41 -14.56 1.78
C HIS A 91 -19.81 -13.14 2.20
N GLN A 92 -21.10 -12.92 2.48
CA GLN A 92 -21.59 -11.64 2.98
C GLN A 92 -20.97 -11.31 4.34
N HIS A 93 -20.93 -12.28 5.25
CA HIS A 93 -20.30 -12.11 6.56
C HIS A 93 -18.84 -11.65 6.43
N PHE A 94 -18.04 -12.31 5.59
CA PHE A 94 -16.64 -11.92 5.41
C PHE A 94 -16.46 -10.63 4.60
N THR A 95 -17.38 -10.30 3.70
CA THR A 95 -17.43 -9.01 3.00
C THR A 95 -17.57 -7.86 4.00
N GLU A 96 -18.49 -8.01 4.97
CA GLU A 96 -18.70 -7.05 6.05
C GLU A 96 -17.51 -7.01 7.02
N LEU A 97 -16.98 -8.17 7.42
CA LEU A 97 -15.83 -8.30 8.31
C LEU A 97 -14.57 -7.64 7.72
N LYS A 98 -14.27 -7.91 6.43
CA LYS A 98 -13.17 -7.29 5.68
C LYS A 98 -13.34 -5.78 5.61
N GLY A 99 -14.57 -5.30 5.42
CA GLY A 99 -14.87 -3.91 5.07
C GLY A 99 -14.75 -3.69 3.57
N SER A 100 -15.48 -4.48 2.78
CA SER A 100 -15.54 -4.33 1.32
C SER A 100 -16.21 -3.01 0.91
N GLY A 101 -15.69 -2.38 -0.14
CA GLY A 101 -16.10 -1.06 -0.63
C GLY A 101 -14.97 -0.03 -0.60
N PRO A 102 -15.24 1.22 -1.03
CA PRO A 102 -14.35 2.35 -0.78
C PRO A 102 -14.10 2.46 0.74
N LEU A 103 -12.83 2.60 1.15
CA LEU A 103 -12.46 2.52 2.56
C LEU A 103 -13.12 3.60 3.42
N GLU A 104 -13.49 4.73 2.83
CA GLU A 104 -14.25 5.81 3.46
C GLU A 104 -15.64 5.37 3.95
N ASN A 105 -16.18 4.27 3.39
CA ASN A 105 -17.49 3.72 3.74
C ASN A 105 -17.39 2.46 4.61
N ALA A 106 -16.17 1.96 4.87
CA ALA A 106 -16.00 0.76 5.67
C ALA A 106 -16.41 0.99 7.13
N SER A 107 -17.00 -0.01 7.77
CA SER A 107 -17.31 0.05 9.20
C SER A 107 -16.03 0.22 10.02
N ARG A 108 -16.08 1.03 11.08
CA ARG A 108 -14.97 1.15 12.06
C ARG A 108 -14.61 -0.17 12.73
N THR A 109 -15.51 -1.15 12.72
CA THR A 109 -15.29 -2.50 13.23
C THR A 109 -14.70 -3.46 12.19
N SER A 110 -14.59 -3.05 10.93
CA SER A 110 -13.97 -3.86 9.88
C SER A 110 -12.48 -4.07 10.11
N LEU A 111 -11.95 -5.18 9.63
CA LEU A 111 -10.52 -5.49 9.73
C LEU A 111 -9.66 -4.42 9.06
N ARG A 112 -10.07 -3.94 7.89
CA ARG A 112 -9.35 -2.89 7.15
C ARG A 112 -9.18 -1.60 7.96
N LEU A 113 -10.23 -1.10 8.63
CA LEU A 113 -10.09 0.10 9.45
C LEU A 113 -9.40 -0.17 10.79
N ARG A 114 -9.74 -1.28 11.47
CA ARG A 114 -9.16 -1.63 12.79
C ARG A 114 -7.65 -1.83 12.74
N PHE A 115 -7.15 -2.39 11.64
CA PHE A 115 -5.74 -2.67 11.45
C PHE A 115 -5.07 -1.67 10.48
N GLY A 116 -5.76 -0.60 10.08
CA GLY A 116 -5.21 0.55 9.37
C GLY A 116 -4.72 0.27 7.95
N ALA A 117 -5.53 -0.38 7.11
CA ALA A 117 -5.24 -0.55 5.68
C ALA A 117 -4.86 0.79 5.02
N VAL A 118 -3.91 0.76 4.07
CA VAL A 118 -3.44 1.98 3.40
C VAL A 118 -4.37 2.38 2.27
N ASN A 119 -4.81 1.41 1.46
CA ASN A 119 -5.78 1.60 0.38
C ASN A 119 -6.45 0.25 0.07
N THR A 120 -7.28 0.18 -0.98
CA THR A 120 -8.00 -1.07 -1.33
C THR A 120 -7.06 -2.22 -1.75
N ILE A 121 -5.86 -1.92 -2.26
CA ILE A 121 -4.86 -2.92 -2.67
C ILE A 121 -3.99 -3.33 -1.48
N LEU A 122 -3.44 -2.36 -0.75
CA LEU A 122 -2.76 -2.56 0.54
C LEU A 122 -3.82 -2.65 1.66
N GLY A 123 -4.70 -3.63 1.49
CA GLY A 123 -5.96 -3.80 2.19
C GLY A 123 -5.98 -4.94 3.20
N LEU A 124 -4.82 -5.47 3.58
CA LEU A 124 -4.57 -6.52 4.58
C LEU A 124 -5.04 -7.95 4.23
N LEU A 125 -6.16 -8.07 3.53
CA LEU A 125 -6.68 -9.35 3.10
C LEU A 125 -7.56 -9.26 1.86
N HIS A 126 -7.57 -10.36 1.12
CA HIS A 126 -8.57 -10.71 0.12
C HIS A 126 -9.53 -11.77 0.69
N VAL A 127 -10.77 -11.74 0.21
CA VAL A 127 -11.84 -12.68 0.55
C VAL A 127 -12.65 -12.87 -0.72
N SER A 128 -13.00 -14.11 -1.05
CA SER A 128 -13.92 -14.41 -2.16
C SER A 128 -15.33 -13.89 -1.87
N ASP A 129 -15.88 -13.08 -2.76
CA ASP A 129 -17.15 -12.40 -2.60
C ASP A 129 -18.36 -13.29 -2.98
N SER A 130 -18.12 -14.43 -3.65
CA SER A 130 -19.17 -15.40 -4.03
C SER A 130 -18.69 -16.87 -3.99
N PRO A 131 -19.62 -17.85 -4.03
CA PRO A 131 -19.26 -19.27 -4.15
C PRO A 131 -18.40 -19.58 -5.37
N GLU A 132 -18.72 -18.98 -6.53
CA GLU A 132 -17.98 -19.16 -7.78
C GLU A 132 -16.56 -18.57 -7.67
N GLU A 133 -16.42 -17.42 -7.00
CA GLU A 133 -15.11 -16.84 -6.74
C GLU A 133 -14.30 -17.68 -5.74
N ALA A 134 -14.94 -18.27 -4.72
CA ALA A 134 -14.25 -19.14 -3.77
C ALA A 134 -13.74 -20.42 -4.42
N GLU A 135 -14.49 -21.01 -5.35
CA GLU A 135 -14.03 -22.14 -6.15
C GLU A 135 -12.79 -21.76 -6.98
N LEU A 136 -12.84 -20.59 -7.63
CA LEU A 136 -11.74 -20.12 -8.46
C LEU A 136 -10.49 -19.74 -7.64
N ASP A 137 -10.67 -19.05 -6.53
CA ASP A 137 -9.59 -18.71 -5.60
C ASP A 137 -8.97 -19.99 -5.03
N TRP A 138 -9.78 -21.01 -4.72
CA TRP A 138 -9.27 -22.32 -4.29
C TRP A 138 -8.35 -22.94 -5.36
N HIS A 139 -8.78 -22.94 -6.62
CA HIS A 139 -7.97 -23.44 -7.72
C HIS A 139 -6.67 -22.64 -7.90
N THR A 140 -6.73 -21.33 -7.67
CA THR A 140 -5.61 -20.41 -7.82
C THR A 140 -4.59 -20.57 -6.71
N PHE A 141 -5.01 -20.66 -5.44
CA PHE A 141 -4.10 -20.62 -4.28
C PHE A 141 -3.73 -21.99 -3.72
N PHE A 142 -4.57 -23.02 -3.89
CA PHE A 142 -4.36 -24.32 -3.26
C PHE A 142 -4.04 -25.44 -4.26
N VAL A 143 -4.70 -25.44 -5.42
CA VAL A 143 -4.58 -26.54 -6.37
C VAL A 143 -3.30 -26.44 -7.21
N ARG A 144 -3.05 -25.27 -7.80
CA ARG A 144 -1.86 -25.11 -8.63
C ARG A 144 -0.60 -24.96 -7.76
N ASP A 145 0.40 -25.79 -8.03
CA ASP A 145 1.74 -25.54 -7.52
C ASP A 145 2.49 -24.65 -8.52
N TRP A 146 2.42 -23.35 -8.28
CA TRP A 146 3.05 -22.35 -9.14
C TRP A 146 4.58 -22.41 -9.13
N ASN A 147 5.17 -23.04 -8.11
CA ASN A 147 6.62 -23.22 -8.01
C ASN A 147 7.10 -24.53 -8.64
N ASN A 148 6.18 -25.46 -8.93
CA ASN A 148 6.47 -26.73 -9.55
C ASN A 148 5.35 -27.12 -10.54
N PRO A 149 5.41 -26.67 -11.81
CA PRO A 149 4.38 -26.92 -12.81
C PRO A 149 4.31 -28.37 -13.30
N GLY A 150 4.99 -29.31 -12.63
CA GLY A 150 4.81 -30.75 -12.85
C GLY A 150 3.39 -31.20 -12.47
N PRO A 151 3.03 -32.47 -12.78
CA PRO A 151 1.77 -33.05 -12.32
C PRO A 151 1.74 -33.02 -10.79
N SER A 152 1.05 -32.02 -10.23
CA SER A 152 0.84 -31.88 -8.80
C SER A 152 0.05 -33.09 -8.33
N GLU A 153 0.63 -33.89 -7.43
CA GLU A 153 -0.13 -34.81 -6.58
C GLU A 153 -0.97 -33.95 -5.63
N LEU A 154 -2.05 -33.41 -6.18
CA LEU A 154 -3.10 -32.81 -5.39
C LEU A 154 -3.54 -33.86 -4.38
N PRO A 155 -3.58 -33.54 -3.08
CA PRO A 155 -4.30 -34.41 -2.18
C PRO A 155 -5.74 -34.46 -2.69
N ASP A 156 -6.19 -35.65 -3.11
CA ASP A 156 -7.56 -35.91 -3.60
C ASP A 156 -8.65 -35.47 -2.60
N SER A 157 -8.26 -35.13 -1.37
CA SER A 157 -9.14 -34.57 -0.36
C SER A 157 -8.44 -33.52 0.51
N PRO A 158 -9.09 -32.37 0.77
CA PRO A 158 -8.56 -31.33 1.67
C PRO A 158 -8.35 -31.81 3.11
N THR A 159 -8.91 -32.96 3.50
CA THR A 159 -8.82 -33.53 4.86
C THR A 159 -7.47 -34.17 5.23
N ARG A 160 -6.47 -34.22 4.34
CA ARG A 160 -5.20 -34.93 4.61
C ARG A 160 -3.96 -34.07 4.76
N LEU A 161 -4.08 -32.76 4.75
CA LEU A 161 -2.95 -31.92 5.12
C LEU A 161 -2.92 -31.86 6.65
N GLY A 162 -2.06 -32.68 7.28
CA GLY A 162 -1.56 -32.45 8.64
C GLY A 162 -0.70 -31.18 8.73
N ALA A 163 -1.15 -30.12 8.06
CA ALA A 163 -0.45 -28.87 7.91
C ALA A 163 -0.42 -28.14 9.26
N PRO A 164 0.65 -27.38 9.52
CA PRO A 164 0.66 -26.39 10.59
C PRO A 164 -0.63 -25.57 10.51
N GLY A 165 -1.40 -25.50 11.60
CA GLY A 165 -2.63 -24.68 11.61
C GLY A 165 -2.31 -23.22 11.27
N ALA A 166 -3.27 -22.50 10.70
CA ALA A 166 -3.09 -21.14 10.19
C ALA A 166 -2.37 -20.20 11.19
N ARG A 167 -2.65 -20.33 12.49
CA ARG A 167 -1.99 -19.55 13.55
C ARG A 167 -0.48 -19.77 13.63
N LEU A 168 -0.02 -21.01 13.44
CA LEU A 168 1.41 -21.33 13.45
C LEU A 168 2.09 -20.73 12.22
N LEU A 169 1.49 -20.90 11.03
CA LEU A 169 2.02 -20.30 9.80
C LEU A 169 2.05 -18.77 9.90
N ALA A 170 0.99 -18.15 10.40
CA ALA A 170 0.94 -16.71 10.62
C ALA A 170 2.05 -16.25 11.58
N GLY A 171 2.31 -17.01 12.65
CA GLY A 171 3.41 -16.72 13.58
C GLY A 171 4.80 -16.83 12.98
N LEU A 172 5.00 -17.66 11.94
CA LEU A 172 6.25 -17.75 11.19
C LEU A 172 6.43 -16.61 10.18
N LEU A 173 5.32 -16.07 9.66
CA LEU A 173 5.33 -14.97 8.71
C LEU A 173 5.39 -13.59 9.37
N ASP A 174 4.87 -13.46 10.60
CA ASP A 174 4.74 -12.17 11.25
C ASP A 174 6.10 -11.56 11.59
N SER A 175 6.18 -10.23 11.48
CA SER A 175 7.36 -9.49 11.90
C SER A 175 7.53 -9.60 13.43
N PRO A 176 8.76 -9.56 13.97
CA PRO A 176 8.98 -9.50 15.41
C PRO A 176 8.16 -8.36 16.04
N PRO A 177 7.62 -8.54 17.27
CA PRO A 177 6.87 -7.51 17.96
C PRO A 177 7.63 -6.17 18.00
N GLY A 178 6.97 -5.10 17.57
CA GLY A 178 7.56 -3.75 17.52
C GLY A 178 8.38 -3.43 16.26
N ALA A 179 8.70 -4.41 15.42
CA ALA A 179 9.41 -4.21 14.15
C ALA A 179 8.46 -3.96 12.95
N GLY A 180 7.15 -4.01 13.18
CA GLY A 180 6.16 -3.83 12.13
C GLY A 180 6.18 -2.42 11.54
N GLU A 181 5.99 -2.34 10.23
CA GLU A 181 5.84 -1.10 9.49
C GLU A 181 4.59 -0.32 9.93
N ARG A 182 4.76 1.00 10.12
CA ARG A 182 3.69 1.90 10.62
C ARG A 182 3.44 3.10 9.73
N ARG A 183 4.32 3.38 8.76
CA ARG A 183 4.20 4.52 7.86
C ARG A 183 2.99 4.33 6.95
N GLY A 184 2.04 5.26 7.06
CA GLY A 184 0.95 5.40 6.10
C GLY A 184 1.40 6.17 4.85
N PHE A 185 0.44 6.50 4.00
CA PHE A 185 0.69 7.21 2.74
C PHE A 185 1.42 8.54 2.93
N PHE A 186 0.96 9.37 3.87
CA PHE A 186 1.52 10.71 4.06
C PHE A 186 2.96 10.67 4.59
N GLN A 187 3.24 9.76 5.53
CA GLN A 187 4.57 9.57 6.10
C GLN A 187 5.56 9.08 5.03
N VAL A 188 5.15 8.10 4.20
CA VAL A 188 5.97 7.61 3.08
C VAL A 188 6.26 8.72 2.07
N ARG A 189 5.24 9.49 1.67
CA ARG A 189 5.41 10.60 0.71
C ARG A 189 6.31 11.70 1.26
N ASP A 190 6.13 12.07 2.52
CA ASP A 190 6.97 13.08 3.17
C ASP A 190 8.43 12.63 3.28
N GLN A 191 8.67 11.37 3.63
CA GLN A 191 10.02 10.80 3.68
C GLN A 191 10.71 10.84 2.31
N LEU A 192 10.01 10.46 1.24
CA LEU A 192 10.55 10.58 -0.12
C LEU A 192 10.92 12.04 -0.45
N ARG A 193 10.02 12.98 -0.12
CA ARG A 193 10.26 14.41 -0.36
C ARG A 193 11.44 14.94 0.43
N ARG A 194 11.61 14.56 1.71
CA ARG A 194 12.79 14.93 2.51
C ARG A 194 14.07 14.41 1.89
N GLY A 195 14.08 13.15 1.44
CA GLY A 195 15.23 12.57 0.73
C GLY A 195 15.56 13.32 -0.57
N LEU A 196 14.54 13.65 -1.37
CA LEU A 196 14.69 14.47 -2.58
C LEU A 196 15.22 15.88 -2.27
N VAL A 197 14.66 16.55 -1.25
CA VAL A 197 15.08 17.90 -0.87
C VAL A 197 16.54 17.91 -0.43
N ALA A 198 16.94 16.95 0.41
CA ALA A 198 18.33 16.82 0.84
C ALA A 198 19.28 16.60 -0.34
N HIS A 199 18.90 15.71 -1.28
CA HIS A 199 19.69 15.41 -2.47
C HIS A 199 19.82 16.60 -3.44
N LEU A 200 18.71 17.32 -3.65
CA LEU A 200 18.63 18.42 -4.61
C LEU A 200 19.10 19.76 -4.03
N TRP A 201 19.45 19.80 -2.74
CA TRP A 201 19.77 21.03 -2.02
C TRP A 201 20.93 21.80 -2.64
N GLU A 202 22.01 21.10 -2.96
CA GLU A 202 23.22 21.69 -3.55
C GLU A 202 23.03 22.19 -4.99
N LEU A 203 21.93 21.79 -5.65
CA LEU A 203 21.57 22.27 -6.98
C LEU A 203 20.78 23.59 -6.95
N LEU A 204 20.34 24.04 -5.77
CA LEU A 204 19.60 25.29 -5.65
C LEU A 204 20.51 26.51 -5.81
N PRO A 205 20.04 27.58 -6.48
CA PRO A 205 20.69 28.88 -6.40
C PRO A 205 20.82 29.32 -4.93
N ARG A 206 22.00 29.82 -4.55
CA ARG A 206 22.32 30.16 -3.15
C ARG A 206 21.29 31.07 -2.48
N ALA A 207 20.73 32.04 -3.21
CA ALA A 207 19.69 32.94 -2.70
C ALA A 207 18.36 32.21 -2.41
N GLU A 208 17.99 31.25 -3.26
CA GLU A 208 16.81 30.40 -3.03
C GLU A 208 17.06 29.45 -1.86
N ALA A 209 18.21 28.76 -1.82
CA ALA A 209 18.58 27.88 -0.71
C ALA A 209 18.50 28.60 0.65
N ALA A 210 19.00 29.83 0.75
CA ALA A 210 18.91 30.63 1.98
C ALA A 210 17.46 30.99 2.36
N THR A 211 16.59 31.26 1.38
CA THR A 211 15.17 31.54 1.62
C THR A 211 14.41 30.28 2.05
N MET A 212 14.70 29.14 1.43
CA MET A 212 14.11 27.85 1.77
C MET A 212 14.59 27.33 3.11
N ALA A 213 15.86 27.55 3.49
CA ALA A 213 16.40 27.18 4.79
C ALA A 213 15.65 27.84 5.94
N ARG A 214 15.33 29.14 5.80
CA ARG A 214 14.52 29.87 6.80
C ARG A 214 13.12 29.25 6.95
N HIS A 215 12.53 28.79 5.86
CA HIS A 215 11.24 28.11 5.89
C HIS A 215 11.33 26.74 6.56
N LEU A 216 12.32 25.92 6.20
CA LEU A 216 12.53 24.62 6.83
C LEU A 216 12.75 24.74 8.35
N GLY A 217 13.51 25.75 8.80
CA GLY A 217 13.72 26.01 10.23
C GLY A 217 12.44 26.34 11.00
N ALA A 218 11.38 26.80 10.32
CA ALA A 218 10.08 27.08 10.91
C ALA A 218 9.10 25.89 10.85
N LEU A 219 9.42 24.84 10.08
CA LEU A 219 8.54 23.70 9.79
C LEU A 219 8.77 22.53 10.75
N ASP A 220 9.05 22.76 12.04
CA ASP A 220 9.34 21.69 13.01
C ASP A 220 8.23 20.62 13.01
N GLY A 221 8.54 19.43 12.50
CA GLY A 221 7.59 18.32 12.32
C GLY A 221 6.51 18.50 11.23
N VAL A 222 6.48 19.61 10.50
CA VAL A 222 5.45 19.88 9.47
C VAL A 222 5.77 19.12 8.17
N PRO A 223 4.78 18.48 7.51
CA PRO A 223 4.99 17.82 6.23
C PRO A 223 5.45 18.76 5.12
N LEU A 224 6.44 18.33 4.33
CA LEU A 224 6.89 19.03 3.14
C LEU A 224 5.81 18.92 2.05
N SER A 225 5.03 19.98 1.91
CA SER A 225 3.90 20.03 0.98
C SER A 225 3.64 21.44 0.44
N GLY A 226 2.74 21.53 -0.54
CA GLY A 226 2.21 22.80 -1.01
C GLY A 226 3.23 23.70 -1.71
N GLU A 227 3.31 24.94 -1.24
CA GLU A 227 4.11 26.00 -1.85
C GLU A 227 5.61 25.71 -1.79
N PHE A 228 6.10 25.12 -0.70
CA PHE A 228 7.54 24.83 -0.54
C PHE A 228 8.08 23.92 -1.65
N VAL A 229 7.46 22.76 -1.84
CA VAL A 229 7.90 21.79 -2.86
C VAL A 229 7.72 22.31 -4.27
N THR A 230 6.65 23.09 -4.51
CA THR A 230 6.38 23.74 -5.79
C THR A 230 7.45 24.78 -6.12
N ARG A 231 7.81 25.65 -5.16
CA ARG A 231 8.87 26.64 -5.31
C ARG A 231 10.21 25.98 -5.58
N MET A 232 10.55 24.93 -4.82
CA MET A 232 11.82 24.22 -5.01
C MET A 232 11.91 23.61 -6.41
N ALA A 233 10.86 22.92 -6.85
CA ALA A 233 10.83 22.30 -8.17
C ALA A 233 10.97 23.32 -9.31
N LYS A 234 10.40 24.52 -9.14
CA LYS A 234 10.56 25.64 -10.07
C LYS A 234 11.99 26.19 -10.07
N SER A 235 12.60 26.40 -8.90
CA SER A 235 13.99 26.87 -8.79
C SER A 235 15.02 25.89 -9.37
N LEU A 236 14.64 24.62 -9.54
CA LEU A 236 15.47 23.57 -10.14
C LEU A 236 15.22 23.36 -11.65
N GLU A 237 14.35 24.16 -12.28
CA GLU A 237 14.10 24.10 -13.72
C GLU A 237 15.40 24.31 -14.52
N GLY A 238 15.68 23.39 -15.44
CA GLY A 238 16.89 23.41 -16.27
C GLY A 238 18.15 22.85 -15.60
N THR A 239 18.13 22.59 -14.28
CA THR A 239 19.29 22.05 -13.55
C THR A 239 19.08 20.61 -13.09
N ALA A 240 17.92 20.28 -12.53
CA ALA A 240 17.65 18.94 -12.03
C ALA A 240 16.90 18.06 -13.04
N ASP A 241 17.14 16.75 -12.94
CA ASP A 241 16.42 15.73 -13.71
C ASP A 241 14.89 15.91 -13.58
N LEU A 242 14.19 15.84 -14.71
CA LEU A 242 12.76 16.10 -14.78
C LEU A 242 11.95 15.15 -13.90
N LEU A 243 12.35 13.89 -13.77
CA LEU A 243 11.64 12.91 -12.95
C LEU A 243 11.83 13.19 -11.46
N LEU A 244 13.01 13.64 -11.03
CA LEU A 244 13.22 14.04 -9.63
C LEU A 244 12.34 15.23 -9.26
N ARG A 245 12.26 16.23 -10.15
CA ARG A 245 11.37 17.39 -9.95
C ARG A 245 9.90 16.98 -9.94
N ARG A 246 9.49 16.10 -10.85
CA ARG A 246 8.11 15.56 -10.87
C ARG A 246 7.79 14.77 -9.61
N ALA A 247 8.71 13.95 -9.12
CA ALA A 247 8.50 13.18 -7.89
C ALA A 247 8.40 14.08 -6.64
N LEU A 248 9.14 15.19 -6.62
CA LEU A 248 9.08 16.16 -5.54
C LEU A 248 7.68 16.79 -5.40
N THR A 249 7.04 17.13 -6.53
CA THR A 249 5.72 17.78 -6.54
C THR A 249 4.55 16.82 -6.64
N ALA A 250 4.75 15.58 -7.11
CA ALA A 250 3.69 14.59 -7.29
C ALA A 250 2.88 14.38 -6.00
N SER A 251 1.55 14.38 -6.14
CA SER A 251 0.63 14.02 -5.06
C SER A 251 0.71 12.54 -4.71
N PHE A 252 0.96 11.68 -5.71
CA PHE A 252 0.78 10.22 -5.68
C PHE A 252 -0.66 9.79 -5.33
N THR A 253 -1.66 10.57 -5.75
CA THR A 253 -3.09 10.23 -5.62
C THR A 253 -3.74 10.08 -7.01
N PRO A 254 -4.96 9.52 -7.10
CA PRO A 254 -5.66 9.35 -8.38
C PRO A 254 -6.11 10.66 -9.04
N ASP A 255 -6.03 11.79 -8.32
CA ASP A 255 -6.46 13.11 -8.80
C ASP A 255 -5.46 13.74 -9.77
N GLU A 256 -4.26 13.17 -9.90
CA GLU A 256 -3.21 13.63 -10.79
C GLU A 256 -2.79 12.55 -11.80
N PRO A 257 -2.22 12.94 -12.95
CA PRO A 257 -1.65 11.98 -13.89
C PRO A 257 -0.58 11.11 -13.20
N PRO A 258 -0.64 9.76 -13.35
CA PRO A 258 0.29 8.87 -12.66
C PRO A 258 1.73 9.11 -13.13
N VAL A 259 2.64 9.02 -12.18
CA VAL A 259 4.09 8.96 -12.40
C VAL A 259 4.47 7.53 -12.79
N ASP A 260 5.33 7.39 -13.80
CA ASP A 260 5.94 6.10 -14.13
C ASP A 260 6.89 5.68 -13.00
N THR A 261 6.37 4.90 -12.06
CA THR A 261 7.11 4.48 -10.85
C THR A 261 8.28 3.56 -11.18
N GLY A 262 8.15 2.71 -12.20
CA GLY A 262 9.24 1.83 -12.62
C GLY A 262 10.44 2.61 -13.18
N ARG A 263 10.19 3.71 -13.89
CA ARG A 263 11.25 4.64 -14.29
C ARG A 263 11.74 5.49 -13.12
N LEU A 264 10.84 6.01 -12.30
CA LEU A 264 11.18 6.84 -11.15
C LEU A 264 12.12 6.13 -10.16
N TRP A 265 11.82 4.89 -9.76
CA TRP A 265 12.64 4.16 -8.79
C TRP A 265 14.06 3.94 -9.28
N ARG A 266 14.24 3.60 -10.57
CA ARG A 266 15.56 3.46 -11.19
C ARG A 266 16.31 4.79 -11.27
N THR A 267 15.61 5.89 -11.57
CA THR A 267 16.21 7.23 -11.57
C THR A 267 16.68 7.62 -10.16
N LEU A 268 15.85 7.44 -9.14
CA LEU A 268 16.20 7.75 -7.75
C LEU A 268 17.43 6.93 -7.29
N GLU A 269 17.46 5.64 -7.60
CA GLU A 269 18.59 4.76 -7.30
C GLU A 269 19.88 5.19 -8.00
N GLY A 270 19.82 5.62 -9.28
CA GLY A 270 20.96 6.20 -9.99
C GLY A 270 21.50 7.49 -9.38
N HIS A 271 20.68 8.17 -8.56
CA HIS A 271 21.07 9.34 -7.77
C HIS A 271 21.45 8.99 -6.32
N GLY A 272 21.51 7.71 -5.95
CA GLY A 272 21.80 7.27 -4.58
C GLY A 272 20.63 7.44 -3.60
N ILE A 273 19.45 7.82 -4.06
CA ILE A 273 18.25 7.94 -3.24
C ILE A 273 17.57 6.57 -3.16
N THR A 274 17.72 5.89 -2.03
CA THR A 274 17.10 4.59 -1.80
C THR A 274 15.67 4.75 -1.32
N VAL A 275 14.72 4.12 -2.02
CA VAL A 275 13.33 3.99 -1.60
C VAL A 275 13.09 2.53 -1.23
N ASP A 276 12.70 2.27 0.03
CA ASP A 276 12.46 0.92 0.51
C ASP A 276 11.21 0.27 -0.13
N PRO A 277 11.08 -1.07 -0.09
CA PRO A 277 9.99 -1.77 -0.74
C PRO A 277 8.58 -1.34 -0.29
N TRP A 278 8.39 -1.03 0.99
CA TRP A 278 7.11 -0.56 1.51
C TRP A 278 6.73 0.79 0.89
N ALA A 279 7.66 1.74 0.91
CA ALA A 279 7.46 3.05 0.31
C ALA A 279 7.13 2.96 -1.19
N ARG A 280 7.83 2.08 -1.93
CA ARG A 280 7.53 1.82 -3.36
C ARG A 280 6.11 1.29 -3.55
N ALA A 281 5.67 0.34 -2.72
CA ALA A 281 4.34 -0.25 -2.82
C ALA A 281 3.23 0.76 -2.49
N VAL A 282 3.38 1.52 -1.41
CA VAL A 282 2.43 2.56 -1.00
C VAL A 282 2.27 3.62 -2.09
N LEU A 283 3.37 4.20 -2.58
CA LEU A 283 3.28 5.26 -3.60
C LEU A 283 2.81 4.74 -4.97
N THR A 284 3.14 3.50 -5.33
CA THR A 284 2.67 2.90 -6.58
C THR A 284 1.17 2.63 -6.54
N THR A 285 0.66 2.07 -5.44
CA THR A 285 -0.76 1.72 -5.32
C THR A 285 -1.64 2.96 -5.10
N CYS A 286 -1.19 3.96 -4.33
CA CYS A 286 -1.98 5.15 -4.02
C CYS A 286 -2.26 6.07 -5.23
N GLN A 287 -1.48 5.97 -6.31
CA GLN A 287 -1.75 6.69 -7.56
C GLN A 287 -3.02 6.23 -8.27
N TYR A 288 -3.53 5.05 -7.90
CA TYR A 288 -4.71 4.45 -8.54
C TYR A 288 -5.85 4.20 -7.55
N PHE A 289 -5.52 4.04 -6.27
CA PHE A 289 -6.47 3.75 -5.21
C PHE A 289 -6.29 4.79 -4.11
N PRO A 290 -7.31 5.61 -3.79
CA PRO A 290 -7.17 6.65 -2.78
C PRO A 290 -6.64 6.09 -1.45
N PRO A 291 -5.68 6.77 -0.81
CA PRO A 291 -5.21 6.38 0.51
C PRO A 291 -6.32 6.58 1.55
N LEU A 292 -6.36 5.71 2.55
CA LEU A 292 -7.18 5.93 3.73
C LEU A 292 -6.69 7.19 4.45
N THR A 293 -7.56 8.19 4.55
CA THR A 293 -7.28 9.38 5.36
C THR A 293 -7.81 9.12 6.76
N HIS A 294 -6.95 8.69 7.68
CA HIS A 294 -7.33 8.72 9.09
C HIS A 294 -7.51 10.19 9.49
N ALA A 295 -8.50 10.47 10.34
CA ALA A 295 -8.69 11.82 10.89
C ALA A 295 -7.42 12.33 11.60
N GLU A 296 -6.65 11.41 12.18
CA GLU A 296 -5.35 11.65 12.83
C GLU A 296 -4.19 11.88 11.85
N ASP A 297 -4.32 11.41 10.60
CA ASP A 297 -3.32 11.59 9.54
C ASP A 297 -3.54 12.88 8.74
N ARG A 298 -4.67 13.56 8.90
CA ARG A 298 -4.80 14.92 8.38
C ARG A 298 -3.89 15.79 9.23
N PRO A 299 -2.89 16.47 8.65
CA PRO A 299 -2.27 17.57 9.37
C PRO A 299 -3.42 18.46 9.84
N GLU A 300 -3.51 18.67 11.15
CA GLU A 300 -4.49 19.60 11.72
C GLU A 300 -4.40 20.86 10.85
N PRO A 301 -5.50 21.33 10.22
CA PRO A 301 -5.42 22.49 9.34
C PRO A 301 -4.70 23.55 10.14
N ALA A 302 -3.53 23.96 9.63
CA ALA A 302 -2.63 24.83 10.39
C ALA A 302 -3.52 25.91 10.98
N ARG A 303 -3.60 25.99 12.33
CA ARG A 303 -4.26 27.13 12.96
C ARG A 303 -3.67 28.33 12.25
N PRO A 304 -4.47 29.31 11.79
CA PRO A 304 -3.97 30.50 11.14
C PRO A 304 -3.12 31.27 12.17
N ALA A 305 -1.90 30.80 12.38
CA ALA A 305 -0.80 31.51 12.97
C ALA A 305 -0.14 32.25 11.82
N ASP A 306 0.40 33.42 12.14
CA ASP A 306 1.14 34.31 11.26
C ASP A 306 2.40 33.62 10.70
N ALA A 307 2.24 32.57 9.90
CA ALA A 307 3.31 31.99 9.13
C ALA A 307 3.83 33.13 8.23
N PRO A 308 5.11 33.52 8.35
CA PRO A 308 5.64 34.64 7.60
C PRO A 308 5.39 34.35 6.11
N ARG A 309 4.63 35.22 5.46
CA ARG A 309 4.37 35.08 4.03
C ARG A 309 5.71 35.09 3.31
N LEU A 310 5.91 34.12 2.40
CA LEU A 310 7.12 33.95 1.59
C LEU A 310 7.55 35.20 0.79
N ASN A 311 6.70 36.24 0.75
CA ASN A 311 6.86 37.44 -0.07
C ASN A 311 7.10 38.75 0.73
N ASP A 312 7.21 38.74 2.06
CA ASP A 312 7.41 39.95 2.86
C ASP A 312 8.88 40.42 2.94
N THR A 313 9.64 40.28 1.84
CA THR A 313 10.85 41.09 1.67
C THR A 313 10.44 42.45 1.11
N GLY A 314 9.85 43.27 1.99
CA GLY A 314 9.73 44.70 1.75
C GLY A 314 11.12 45.28 1.54
N ALA A 315 11.46 45.61 0.30
CA ALA A 315 12.49 46.58 0.03
C ALA A 315 11.98 47.92 0.57
N GLU A 316 12.45 48.32 1.76
CA GLU A 316 12.35 49.72 2.16
C GLU A 316 13.06 50.55 1.08
N PRO A 317 12.37 51.49 0.41
CA PRO A 317 13.06 52.47 -0.39
C PRO A 317 13.90 53.32 0.57
N ALA A 318 15.22 53.27 0.39
CA ALA A 318 16.14 54.18 1.07
C ALA A 318 15.71 55.62 0.76
N ALA A 319 15.08 56.25 1.74
CA ALA A 319 14.79 57.67 1.74
C ALA A 319 15.90 58.40 2.51
N HIS A 320 16.34 59.53 1.91
CA HIS A 320 17.22 60.56 2.44
C HIS A 320 18.73 60.24 2.39
N GLY A 321 19.60 61.16 1.95
CA GLY A 321 19.45 62.55 1.54
C GLY A 321 20.80 63.10 1.11
#